data_AF-A0AAE3Z9S1-F1
#
_entry.id   AF-A0AAE3Z9S1-F1
#
_cell.length_a   1.000
_cell.length_b   1.000
_cell.length_c   1.000
_cell.angle_alpha   90.00
_cell.angle_beta   90.00
_cell.angle_gamma   90.00
#
_symmetry.space_group_name_H-M   'P 1'
#
loop_
_entity.id
_entity.type
_entity.pdbx_description
1 polymer ?
#
loop_
_entity_poly.entity_id
_entity_poly.type
_entity_poly.pdbx_seq_one_letter_code
_entity_poly.pdbx_strand_id
1 'polypeptide(L)'
;MTERNEPEFANMTDAELAEWQYAHKDELDAEWEQGDYEPVEVELAPTFEVTRSFRLPVADARLIDEAAERAGTSRSEWIRRTLLAAARPSTETAISQADLRRVADLLRSAEALVEPAVGERRAS
;
A
#
# COMPACT_ATOMS: atom_id res chain seq x y z
N MET A 1 39.50 -44.11 9.21
CA MET A 1 39.16 -42.82 9.82
C MET A 1 39.30 -41.79 8.73
N THR A 2 38.20 -41.45 8.05
CA THR A 2 38.17 -40.37 7.06
C THR A 2 37.83 -39.09 7.83
N GLU A 3 38.85 -38.26 8.06
CA GLU A 3 38.65 -36.89 8.54
C GLU A 3 37.77 -36.18 7.51
N ARG A 4 36.53 -35.86 7.88
CA ARG A 4 35.71 -34.96 7.07
C ARG A 4 36.32 -33.57 7.24
N ASN A 5 37.03 -33.10 6.21
CA ASN A 5 37.48 -31.72 6.10
C ASN A 5 36.24 -30.88 5.76
N GLU A 6 35.34 -30.71 6.73
CA GLU A 6 34.19 -29.82 6.60
C GLU A 6 34.72 -28.38 6.59
N PRO A 7 34.47 -27.59 5.53
CA PRO A 7 34.89 -26.20 5.50
C PRO A 7 34.27 -25.44 6.69
N GLU A 8 35.10 -24.67 7.41
CA GLU A 8 34.64 -23.83 8.52
C GLU A 8 33.88 -22.60 8.01
N PHE A 9 32.68 -22.80 7.48
CA PHE A 9 31.82 -21.76 6.90
C PHE A 9 31.57 -20.58 7.85
N ALA A 10 31.61 -20.81 9.16
CA ALA A 10 31.42 -19.79 10.19
C ALA A 10 32.52 -18.71 10.18
N ASN A 11 33.70 -19.01 9.64
CA ASN A 11 34.85 -18.11 9.58
C ASN A 11 35.08 -17.52 8.18
N MET A 12 34.29 -17.93 7.18
CA MET A 12 34.41 -17.43 5.80
C MET A 12 33.71 -16.08 5.65
N THR A 13 34.30 -15.19 4.86
CA THR A 13 33.61 -13.98 4.42
C THR A 13 32.53 -14.31 3.38
N ASP A 14 31.53 -13.44 3.23
CA ASP A 14 30.46 -13.63 2.23
C ASP A 14 30.99 -13.82 0.80
N ALA A 15 32.12 -13.18 0.47
CA ALA A 15 32.75 -13.30 -0.83
C ALA A 15 33.41 -14.68 -1.05
N GLU A 16 34.11 -15.19 -0.04
CA GLU A 16 34.73 -16.52 -0.05
C GLU A 16 33.66 -17.62 -0.05
N LEU A 17 32.56 -17.41 0.69
CA LEU A 17 31.42 -18.30 0.69
C LEU A 17 30.75 -18.36 -0.70
N ALA A 18 30.56 -17.21 -1.34
CA ALA A 18 30.00 -17.14 -2.68
C ALA A 18 30.91 -17.85 -3.70
N GLU A 19 32.23 -17.63 -3.64
CA GLU A 19 33.20 -18.31 -4.52
C GLU A 19 33.18 -19.83 -4.32
N TRP A 20 33.13 -20.28 -3.07
CA TRP A 20 33.01 -21.71 -2.74
C TRP A 20 31.71 -22.31 -3.28
N GLN A 21 30.56 -21.64 -3.11
CA GLN A 21 29.27 -22.09 -3.63
C GLN A 21 29.25 -22.16 -5.15
N TYR A 22 29.89 -21.21 -5.83
CA TYR A 22 30.03 -21.27 -7.28
C TYR A 22 30.92 -22.43 -7.73
N ALA A 23 32.02 -22.69 -7.03
CA ALA A 23 32.95 -23.77 -7.34
C ALA A 23 32.35 -25.16 -7.09
N HIS A 24 31.44 -25.31 -6.12
CA HIS A 24 30.80 -26.57 -5.75
C HIS A 24 29.32 -26.63 -6.18
N LYS A 25 28.94 -25.81 -7.16
CA LYS A 25 27.56 -25.72 -7.64
C LYS A 25 27.01 -27.07 -8.11
N ASP A 26 27.80 -27.84 -8.87
CA ASP A 26 27.34 -29.11 -9.41
C ASP A 26 27.10 -30.16 -8.31
N GLU A 27 27.82 -30.07 -7.18
CA GLU A 27 27.61 -30.93 -6.00
C GLU A 27 26.34 -30.53 -5.26
N LEU A 28 26.11 -29.22 -5.09
CA LEU A 28 24.89 -28.67 -4.49
C LEU A 28 23.64 -28.97 -5.32
N ASP A 29 23.73 -28.83 -6.65
CA ASP A 29 22.63 -29.17 -7.55
C ASP A 29 22.33 -30.69 -7.52
N ALA A 30 23.36 -31.55 -7.44
CA ALA A 30 23.17 -32.99 -7.32
C ALA A 30 22.58 -33.42 -5.95
N GLU A 31 22.95 -32.73 -4.87
CA GLU A 31 22.34 -32.92 -3.55
C GLU A 31 20.87 -32.47 -3.58
N TRP A 32 20.55 -31.37 -4.28
CA TRP A 32 19.18 -30.84 -4.43
C TRP A 32 18.24 -31.85 -5.10
N GLU A 33 18.74 -32.55 -6.12
CA GLU A 33 18.02 -33.62 -6.80
C GLU A 33 17.85 -34.89 -5.95
N GLN A 34 18.78 -35.14 -5.02
CA GLN A 34 18.73 -36.29 -4.10
C GLN A 34 17.73 -36.09 -2.95
N GLY A 35 17.32 -34.84 -2.68
CA GLY A 35 16.25 -34.53 -1.74
C GLY A 35 16.66 -34.57 -0.26
N ASP A 36 17.96 -34.53 0.04
CA ASP A 36 18.53 -34.47 1.39
C ASP A 36 18.47 -33.05 2.00
N TYR A 37 17.40 -32.29 1.73
CA TYR A 37 17.16 -30.98 2.33
C TYR A 37 15.98 -31.03 3.30
N GLU A 38 16.19 -30.48 4.49
CA GLU A 38 15.10 -30.16 5.39
C GLU A 38 14.42 -28.87 4.90
N PRO A 39 13.10 -28.88 4.62
CA PRO A 39 12.39 -27.66 4.27
C PRO A 39 12.36 -26.73 5.49
N VAL A 40 13.25 -25.75 5.50
CA VAL A 40 13.24 -24.68 6.51
C VAL A 40 12.16 -23.68 6.12
N GLU A 41 11.01 -23.72 6.79
CA GLU A 41 10.02 -22.64 6.71
C GLU A 41 10.60 -21.37 7.34
N VAL A 42 10.94 -20.39 6.50
CA VAL A 42 11.28 -19.05 6.96
C VAL A 42 10.00 -18.24 7.15
N GLU A 43 9.73 -17.79 8.37
CA GLU A 43 8.70 -16.77 8.61
C GLU A 43 9.14 -15.45 7.96
N LEU A 44 8.67 -15.21 6.74
CA LEU A 44 8.83 -13.91 6.09
C LEU A 44 8.05 -12.87 6.90
N ALA A 45 8.77 -11.97 7.57
CA ALA A 45 8.16 -10.86 8.27
C ALA A 45 7.23 -10.08 7.30
N PRO A 46 5.98 -9.79 7.68
CA PRO A 46 4.91 -9.35 6.77
C PRO A 46 5.07 -7.93 6.17
N THR A 47 6.23 -7.30 6.26
CA THR A 47 6.41 -5.89 5.90
C THR A 47 7.70 -5.65 5.14
N PHE A 48 7.80 -6.22 3.94
CA PHE A 48 8.53 -5.53 2.88
C PHE A 48 7.68 -4.32 2.44
N GLU A 49 7.88 -3.17 3.07
CA GLU A 49 7.31 -1.91 2.59
C GLU A 49 7.87 -1.59 1.21
N VAL A 50 7.12 -1.94 0.17
CA VAL A 50 7.47 -1.58 -1.22
C VAL A 50 7.35 -0.06 -1.36
N THR A 51 8.49 0.62 -1.28
CA THR A 51 8.56 2.06 -1.52
C THR A 51 8.43 2.33 -3.01
N ARG A 52 7.32 2.93 -3.44
CA ARG A 52 7.16 3.45 -4.80
C ARG A 52 7.37 4.96 -4.82
N SER A 53 8.26 5.41 -5.68
CA SER A 53 8.45 6.83 -5.99
C SER A 53 7.85 7.15 -7.35
N PHE A 54 7.22 8.32 -7.45
CA PHE A 54 6.67 8.84 -8.71
C PHE A 54 6.85 10.35 -8.75
N ARG A 55 6.92 10.90 -9.97
CA ARG A 55 7.05 12.35 -10.19
C ARG A 55 5.71 12.91 -10.61
N LEU A 56 5.32 14.02 -10.01
CA LEU A 56 4.11 14.75 -10.35
C LEU A 56 4.48 16.16 -10.87
N PRO A 57 3.66 16.74 -11.76
CA PRO A 57 3.67 18.17 -11.99
C PRO A 57 3.50 18.94 -10.68
N VAL A 58 4.14 20.12 -10.57
CA VAL A 58 4.12 20.94 -9.35
C VAL A 58 2.69 21.34 -8.95
N ALA A 59 1.83 21.59 -9.94
CA ALA A 59 0.42 21.92 -9.68
C ALA A 59 -0.31 20.78 -8.94
N ASP A 60 -0.14 19.54 -9.42
CA ASP A 60 -0.79 18.37 -8.82
C ASP A 60 -0.24 18.07 -7.42
N ALA A 61 1.07 18.23 -7.22
CA ALA A 61 1.69 18.08 -5.91
C ALA A 61 1.11 19.04 -4.87
N ARG A 62 0.86 20.30 -5.25
CA ARG A 62 0.23 21.30 -4.37
C ARG A 62 -1.21 20.93 -3.99
N LEU A 63 -1.99 20.43 -4.95
CA LEU A 63 -3.37 19.99 -4.68
C LEU A 63 -3.39 18.83 -3.67
N ILE A 64 -2.42 17.92 -3.75
CA ILE A 64 -2.28 16.82 -2.78
C ILE A 64 -1.90 17.37 -1.40
N ASP A 65 -1.01 18.36 -1.33
CA ASP A 65 -0.65 18.99 -0.06
C ASP A 65 -1.84 19.63 0.64
N GLU A 66 -2.60 20.45 -0.09
CA GLU A 66 -3.80 21.08 0.44
C GLU A 66 -4.85 20.05 0.88
N ALA A 67 -4.95 18.92 0.18
CA ALA A 67 -5.85 17.83 0.55
C ALA A 67 -5.38 17.08 1.81
N ALA A 68 -4.07 16.85 1.95
CA ALA A 68 -3.48 16.22 3.13
C ALA A 68 -3.59 17.11 4.37
N GLU A 69 -3.34 18.41 4.23
CA GLU A 69 -3.50 19.42 5.28
C GLU A 69 -4.95 19.49 5.76
N ARG A 70 -5.93 19.57 4.85
CA ARG A 70 -7.36 19.55 5.19
C ARG A 70 -7.78 18.27 5.91
N ALA A 71 -7.13 17.15 5.60
CA ALA A 71 -7.37 15.86 6.23
C ALA A 71 -6.57 15.66 7.53
N GLY A 72 -5.72 16.62 7.94
CA GLY A 72 -4.89 16.53 9.14
C GLY A 72 -3.91 15.36 9.11
N THR A 73 -3.42 14.97 7.93
CA THR A 73 -2.55 13.81 7.75
C THR A 73 -1.33 14.14 6.90
N SER A 74 -0.34 13.26 6.87
CA SER A 74 0.85 13.45 6.02
C SER A 74 0.51 13.20 4.55
N ARG A 75 1.26 13.84 3.64
CA ARG A 75 1.10 13.64 2.19
C ARG A 75 1.11 12.14 1.81
N SER A 76 2.07 11.38 2.31
CA SER A 76 2.22 9.95 2.00
C SER A 76 1.04 9.12 2.52
N GLU A 77 0.56 9.42 3.72
CA GLU A 77 -0.59 8.72 4.30
C GLU A 77 -1.89 9.06 3.56
N TRP A 78 -2.06 10.33 3.16
CA TRP A 78 -3.16 10.74 2.31
C TRP A 78 -3.17 9.98 0.98
N ILE A 79 -2.03 9.91 0.29
CA ILE A 79 -1.87 9.17 -0.97
C ILE A 79 -2.22 7.70 -0.76
N ARG A 80 -1.67 7.07 0.29
CA ARG A 80 -1.92 5.66 0.60
C ARG A 80 -3.41 5.39 0.80
N ARG A 81 -4.10 6.20 1.59
CA ARG A 81 -5.54 6.04 1.85
C ARG A 81 -6.38 6.23 0.59
N THR A 82 -6.04 7.22 -0.23
CA THR A 82 -6.73 7.47 -1.51
C THR A 82 -6.55 6.32 -2.48
N LEU A 83 -5.32 5.80 -2.63
CA LEU A 83 -5.05 4.62 -3.47
C LEU A 83 -5.75 3.37 -2.94
N LEU A 84 -5.77 3.16 -1.62
CA LEU A 84 -6.49 2.04 -1.01
C LEU A 84 -8.00 2.14 -1.27
N ALA A 85 -8.57 3.34 -1.16
CA ALA A 85 -9.98 3.58 -1.45
C ALA A 85 -10.31 3.33 -2.94
N ALA A 86 -9.44 3.77 -3.85
CA ALA A 86 -9.59 3.54 -5.28
C ALA A 86 -9.36 2.07 -5.70
N ALA A 87 -8.51 1.35 -4.96
CA ALA A 87 -8.21 -0.06 -5.20
C ALA A 87 -9.26 -1.02 -4.62
N ARG A 88 -10.14 -0.53 -3.73
CA ARG A 88 -11.29 -1.34 -3.30
C ARG A 88 -12.10 -1.69 -4.54
N PRO A 89 -12.40 -2.97 -4.80
CA PRO A 89 -13.27 -3.33 -5.90
C PRO A 89 -14.55 -2.53 -5.70
N SER A 90 -14.93 -1.76 -6.70
CA SER A 90 -16.21 -1.09 -6.73
C SER A 90 -17.25 -2.19 -6.58
N THR A 91 -17.77 -2.38 -5.36
CA THR A 91 -19.14 -2.83 -5.20
C THR A 91 -19.97 -1.67 -5.71
N GLU A 92 -19.94 -1.46 -7.03
CA GLU A 92 -20.80 -0.53 -7.74
C GLU A 92 -22.19 -1.11 -7.62
N THR A 93 -22.81 -0.88 -6.47
CA THR A 93 -24.26 -0.83 -6.38
C THR A 93 -24.62 0.31 -7.32
N ALA A 94 -25.04 -0.04 -8.54
CA ALA A 94 -25.45 0.93 -9.53
C ALA A 94 -26.38 1.94 -8.85
N ILE A 95 -25.99 3.22 -8.85
CA ILE A 95 -26.77 4.27 -8.22
C ILE A 95 -28.14 4.24 -8.87
N SER A 96 -29.17 3.90 -8.09
CA SER A 96 -30.51 3.76 -8.63
C SER A 96 -31.13 5.15 -8.83
N GLN A 97 -32.14 5.22 -9.71
CA GLN A 97 -32.93 6.44 -9.86
C GLN A 97 -33.61 6.87 -8.55
N ALA A 98 -33.85 5.93 -7.63
CA ALA A 98 -34.40 6.20 -6.30
C ALA A 98 -33.39 6.91 -5.40
N ASP A 99 -32.10 6.53 -5.47
CA ASP A 99 -31.02 7.17 -4.72
C ASP A 99 -30.81 8.61 -5.19
N LEU A 100 -30.84 8.85 -6.50
CA LEU A 100 -30.76 10.20 -7.07
C LEU A 100 -31.94 11.08 -6.67
N ARG A 101 -33.17 10.54 -6.65
CA ARG A 101 -34.35 11.26 -6.15
C ARG A 101 -34.20 11.61 -4.68
N ARG A 102 -33.72 10.67 -3.86
CA ARG A 102 -33.52 10.88 -2.43
C ARG A 102 -32.52 11.99 -2.13
N VAL A 103 -31.42 12.05 -2.89
CA VAL A 103 -30.45 13.15 -2.80
C VAL A 103 -31.07 14.49 -3.22
N ALA A 104 -31.84 14.53 -4.31
CA ALA A 104 -32.51 15.75 -4.76
C ALA A 104 -33.53 16.27 -3.73
N ASP A 105 -34.29 15.39 -3.09
CA ASP A 105 -35.26 15.76 -2.05
C ASP A 105 -34.57 16.25 -0.76
N LEU A 106 -33.44 15.65 -0.39
CA LEU A 106 -32.62 16.12 0.72
C LEU A 106 -32.06 17.52 0.47
N LEU A 107 -31.55 17.78 -0.75
CA LEU A 107 -31.03 19.09 -1.13
C LEU A 107 -32.12 20.16 -1.09
N ARG A 108 -33.32 19.87 -1.62
CA ARG A 108 -34.47 20.79 -1.57
C ARG A 108 -34.95 21.06 -0.14
N SER A 109 -34.90 20.03 0.71
CA SER A 109 -35.26 20.18 2.13
C SER A 109 -34.24 21.01 2.89
N ALA A 110 -32.95 20.86 2.57
CA ALA A 110 -31.89 21.69 3.15
C ALA A 110 -32.01 23.15 2.69
N GLU A 111 -32.34 23.39 1.42
CA GLU A 111 -32.59 24.74 0.88
C GLU A 111 -33.79 25.42 1.57
N ALA A 112 -34.86 24.66 1.84
CA ALA A 112 -36.02 25.14 2.59
C ALA A 112 -35.72 25.44 4.09
N LEU A 113 -34.63 24.89 4.64
CA LEU A 113 -34.19 25.15 6.02
C LEU A 113 -33.25 26.36 6.11
N VAL A 114 -32.70 26.83 4.99
CA VAL A 114 -31.80 28.00 4.93
C VAL A 114 -32.57 29.32 4.78
N GLU A 115 -33.84 29.28 4.36
CA GLU A 115 -34.77 30.42 4.42
C GLU A 115 -35.66 30.27 5.67
N PRO A 116 -35.59 31.15 6.69
CA PRO A 116 -36.09 32.53 6.56
C PRO A 116 -35.39 33.59 7.47
N ALA A 117 -34.85 34.69 6.93
CA ALA A 117 -34.45 35.84 7.77
C ALA A 117 -34.31 37.22 7.08
N VAL A 118 -34.87 37.44 5.88
CA VAL A 118 -34.79 38.76 5.21
C VAL A 118 -36.19 39.24 4.79
N GLY A 119 -37.11 39.38 5.75
CA GLY A 119 -38.50 39.78 5.46
C GLY A 119 -39.16 40.77 6.40
N GLU A 120 -38.85 40.78 7.70
CA GLU A 120 -39.60 41.58 8.68
C GLU A 120 -38.70 42.55 9.46
N ARG A 121 -38.16 43.55 8.75
CA ARG A 121 -37.74 44.82 9.37
C ARG A 121 -38.09 45.96 8.43
N ARG A 122 -39.37 46.32 8.35
CA ARG A 122 -39.89 47.66 8.03
C ARG A 122 -41.42 47.70 8.05
N ALA A 123 -41.96 48.10 9.19
CA ALA A 123 -43.17 48.92 9.27
C ALA A 123 -43.17 49.55 10.67
N SER A 124 -42.56 50.73 10.76
CA SER A 124 -42.91 51.74 11.77
C SER A 124 -43.97 52.64 11.19
#